data_AF-A0A165PM29-F1
#
_entry.id   AF-A0A165PM29-F1
#
_cell.length_a   1.000
_cell.length_b   1.000
_cell.length_c   1.000
_cell.angle_alpha   90.00
_cell.angle_beta   90.00
_cell.angle_gamma   90.00
#
_symmetry.space_group_name_H-M   'P 1'
#
loop_
_entity.id
_entity.type
_entity.pdbx_description
1 polymer ?
#
loop_
_entity_poly.entity_id
_entity_poly.type
_entity_poly.pdbx_seq_one_letter_code
_entity_poly.pdbx_strand_id
1 'polypeptide(L)'
;MLGELSKRRYQRAVDNLERLVVQRLFELSKLGISGIGYKMREKIGKALKAHAEAIRKAITEYNRHAARLNPPRPPLSPTEVMNVASLSEFDLLRDTHQDVRQQPWAQQANRKATNAYFNVKRAHEEIKRLNVESVRLFTSVVDEHFDYYCAISRTLFTDPPLAQELSVRWTYRDRVNKKIAHCLQQTASLSGFTGNLLYGRRVGREVSSFGVPLPSWATWSNGTNILPIEHTHAAVNTDSESDDDDEDEVVVPGTQNGQEAANFVHFVDRLALDNPDMDSE
;
A
#
# COMPACT_ATOMS: atom_id res chain seq x y z
N MET A 1 51.21 1.85 0.20
CA MET A 1 50.65 2.19 1.53
C MET A 1 49.72 3.41 1.52
N LEU A 2 50.11 4.59 1.01
CA LEU A 2 49.25 5.79 1.03
C LEU A 2 47.94 5.64 0.23
N GLY A 3 47.97 4.99 -0.94
CA GLY A 3 46.77 4.77 -1.77
C GLY A 3 45.69 3.89 -1.12
N GLU A 4 46.09 2.84 -0.39
CA GLU A 4 45.17 1.94 0.31
C GLU A 4 44.47 2.62 1.49
N LEU A 5 45.20 3.47 2.23
CA LEU A 5 44.64 4.27 3.32
C LEU A 5 43.62 5.30 2.80
N SER A 6 43.90 5.96 1.68
CA SER A 6 42.95 6.86 1.02
C SER A 6 41.70 6.13 0.54
N LYS A 7 41.85 4.94 -0.06
CA LYS A 7 40.73 4.08 -0.48
C LYS A 7 39.85 3.65 0.69
N ARG A 8 40.44 3.23 1.81
CA ARG A 8 39.69 2.86 3.03
C ARG A 8 38.92 4.04 3.65
N ARG A 9 39.52 5.23 3.66
CA ARG A 9 38.87 6.45 4.16
C ARG A 9 37.68 6.85 3.28
N TYR A 10 37.84 6.75 1.96
CA TYR A 10 36.75 6.94 1.01
C TYR A 10 35.60 5.94 1.23
N GLN A 11 35.91 4.65 1.35
CA GLN A 11 34.88 3.62 1.60
C GLN A 11 34.10 3.87 2.90
N ARG A 12 34.78 4.27 3.99
CA ARG A 12 34.08 4.65 5.23
C ARG A 12 33.20 5.88 5.07
N ALA A 13 33.62 6.86 4.26
CA ALA A 13 32.81 8.04 3.97
C ALA A 13 31.55 7.67 3.18
N VAL A 14 31.67 6.73 2.23
CA VAL A 14 30.54 6.14 1.50
C VAL A 14 29.59 5.39 2.44
N ASP A 15 30.09 4.45 3.24
CA ASP A 15 29.26 3.64 4.15
C ASP A 15 28.52 4.54 5.18
N ASN A 16 29.18 5.61 5.65
CA ASN A 16 28.54 6.55 6.58
C ASN A 16 27.47 7.42 5.91
N LEU A 17 27.70 7.86 4.67
CA LEU A 17 26.71 8.59 3.89
C LEU A 17 25.48 7.71 3.62
N GLU A 18 25.69 6.47 3.18
CA GLU A 18 24.63 5.48 2.97
C GLU A 18 23.80 5.26 4.23
N ARG A 19 24.44 4.99 5.36
CA ARG A 19 23.75 4.77 6.64
C ARG A 19 22.84 5.95 7.01
N LEU A 20 23.34 7.18 6.88
CA LEU A 20 22.58 8.38 7.25
C LEU A 20 21.36 8.58 6.36
N VAL A 21 21.48 8.28 5.06
CA VAL A 21 20.35 8.47 4.15
C VAL A 21 19.33 7.34 4.25
N VAL A 22 19.76 6.09 4.44
CA VAL A 22 18.85 4.97 4.74
C VAL A 22 18.07 5.26 6.03
N GLN A 23 18.75 5.74 7.08
CA GLN A 23 18.10 6.15 8.31
C GLN A 23 17.05 7.24 8.08
N ARG A 24 17.38 8.25 7.26
CA ARG A 24 16.44 9.31 6.86
C ARG A 24 15.21 8.79 6.12
N LEU A 25 15.35 7.81 5.21
CA LEU A 25 14.23 7.20 4.49
C LEU A 25 13.27 6.47 5.43
N PHE A 26 13.79 5.72 6.39
CA PHE A 26 12.95 5.08 7.42
C PHE A 26 12.21 6.09 8.29
N GLU A 27 12.81 7.24 8.59
CA GLU A 27 12.15 8.31 9.34
C GLU A 27 11.04 8.98 8.55
N LEU A 28 11.24 9.21 7.25
CA LEU A 28 10.20 9.72 6.35
C LEU A 28 9.04 8.73 6.23
N SER A 29 9.32 7.44 6.08
CA SER A 29 8.29 6.39 6.07
C SER A 29 7.47 6.39 7.36
N LYS A 30 8.12 6.57 8.53
CA LYS A 30 7.42 6.69 9.81
C LYS A 30 6.50 7.90 9.87
N LEU A 31 6.86 9.03 9.26
CA LEU A 31 6.01 10.22 9.24
C LEU A 31 4.71 10.01 8.45
N GLY A 32 4.73 9.15 7.43
CA GLY A 32 3.56 8.76 6.63
C GLY A 32 2.62 7.75 7.30
N ILE A 33 2.91 7.27 8.52
CA ILE A 33 2.04 6.33 9.24
C ILE A 33 0.91 7.10 9.94
N SER A 34 -0.34 6.84 9.52
CA SER A 34 -1.54 7.37 10.17
C SER A 34 -1.63 6.92 11.64
N GLY A 35 -2.05 7.83 12.54
CA GLY A 35 -2.23 7.56 13.98
C GLY A 35 -1.08 8.00 14.89
N ILE A 36 -0.05 8.69 14.37
CA ILE A 36 1.04 9.24 15.20
C ILE A 36 0.61 10.56 15.84
N GLY A 37 0.63 10.62 17.18
CA GLY A 37 0.31 11.80 17.96
C GLY A 37 1.29 12.98 17.76
N TYR A 38 0.81 14.20 18.00
CA TYR A 38 1.52 15.46 17.72
C TYR A 38 2.97 15.51 18.25
N LYS A 39 3.20 15.14 19.52
CA LYS A 39 4.54 15.15 20.14
C LYS A 39 5.54 14.23 19.44
N MET A 40 5.06 13.12 18.88
CA MET A 40 5.90 12.18 18.14
C MET A 40 6.22 12.72 16.74
N ARG A 41 5.25 13.36 16.06
CA ARG A 41 5.50 14.08 14.81
C ARG A 41 6.55 15.18 14.98
N GLU A 42 6.47 15.96 16.06
CA GLU A 42 7.44 17.02 16.36
C GLU A 42 8.86 16.46 16.57
N LYS A 43 9.00 15.35 17.31
CA LYS A 43 10.29 14.66 17.51
C LYS A 43 10.84 14.13 16.20
N ILE A 44 10.00 13.53 15.35
CA ILE A 44 10.39 13.10 14.01
C ILE A 44 10.85 14.31 13.19
N GLY A 45 10.11 15.41 13.18
CA GLY A 45 10.50 16.64 12.49
C GLY A 45 11.88 17.19 12.91
N LYS A 46 12.17 17.21 14.22
CA LYS A 46 13.49 17.61 14.74
C LYS A 46 14.59 16.64 14.33
N ALA A 47 14.35 15.33 14.42
CA ALA A 47 15.29 14.30 13.97
C ALA A 47 15.58 14.42 12.47
N LEU A 48 14.53 14.65 11.68
CA LEU A 48 14.62 14.91 10.25
C LEU A 48 15.55 16.10 9.97
N LYS A 49 15.34 17.26 10.62
CA LYS A 49 16.21 18.43 10.40
C LYS A 49 17.68 18.15 10.76
N ALA A 50 17.92 17.53 11.92
CA ALA A 50 19.26 17.15 12.36
C ALA A 50 19.95 16.18 11.38
N HIS A 51 19.21 15.21 10.83
CA HIS A 51 19.76 14.27 9.86
C HIS A 51 20.01 14.89 8.49
N ALA A 52 19.21 15.87 8.06
CA ALA A 52 19.49 16.62 6.83
C ALA A 52 20.83 17.39 6.93
N GLU A 53 21.14 17.97 8.09
CA GLU A 53 22.44 18.59 8.36
C GLU A 53 23.57 17.55 8.42
N ALA A 54 23.34 16.38 9.02
CA ALA A 54 24.31 15.30 9.06
C ALA A 54 24.64 14.75 7.67
N ILE A 55 23.64 14.59 6.80
CA ILE A 55 23.81 14.17 5.40
C ILE A 55 24.64 15.20 4.64
N ARG A 56 24.34 16.50 4.78
CA ARG A 56 25.15 17.58 4.16
C ARG A 56 26.62 17.48 4.55
N LYS A 57 26.92 17.30 5.84
CA LYS A 57 28.30 17.11 6.32
C LYS A 57 28.94 15.85 5.76
N ALA A 58 28.19 14.75 5.68
CA ALA A 58 28.69 13.49 5.11
C ALA A 58 28.99 13.59 3.60
N ILE A 59 28.20 14.37 2.84
CA ILE A 59 28.48 14.66 1.43
C ILE A 59 29.79 15.46 1.29
N THR A 60 29.99 16.50 2.09
CA THR A 60 31.25 17.26 2.09
C THR A 60 32.45 16.37 2.41
N GLU A 61 32.31 15.48 3.39
CA GLU A 61 33.35 14.53 3.77
C GLU A 61 33.64 13.51 2.66
N TYR A 62 32.60 13.00 2.01
CA TYR A 62 32.71 12.15 0.82
C TYR A 62 33.49 12.90 -0.29
N ASN A 63 33.07 14.11 -0.66
CA ASN A 63 33.68 14.90 -1.73
C ASN A 63 35.17 15.18 -1.46
N ARG A 64 35.51 15.46 -0.19
CA ARG A 64 36.89 15.64 0.26
C ARG A 64 37.75 14.39 0.08
N HIS A 65 37.21 13.20 0.36
CA HIS A 65 37.93 11.94 0.19
C HIS A 65 37.97 11.48 -1.27
N ALA A 66 36.89 11.71 -2.02
CA ALA A 66 36.75 11.45 -3.45
C ALA A 66 37.84 12.17 -4.27
N ALA A 67 38.10 13.45 -3.97
CA ALA A 67 39.13 14.25 -4.65
C ALA A 67 40.56 13.79 -4.38
N ARG A 68 40.80 13.06 -3.28
CA ARG A 68 42.14 12.58 -2.88
C ARG A 68 42.50 11.21 -3.46
N LEU A 69 41.57 10.58 -4.19
CA LEU A 69 41.82 9.32 -4.87
C LEU A 69 42.57 9.55 -6.19
N ASN A 70 43.25 8.52 -6.69
CA ASN A 70 43.86 8.51 -8.01
C ASN A 70 43.30 7.32 -8.81
N PRO A 71 42.42 7.53 -9.81
CA PRO A 71 41.90 8.82 -10.25
C PRO A 71 40.91 9.46 -9.26
N PRO A 72 40.76 10.81 -9.26
CA PRO A 72 39.78 11.50 -8.44
C PRO A 72 38.36 11.10 -8.85
N ARG A 73 37.46 11.02 -7.88
CA ARG A 73 36.05 10.64 -8.09
C ARG A 73 35.15 11.87 -8.26
N PRO A 74 34.04 11.76 -9.03
CA PRO A 74 33.12 12.87 -9.21
C PRO A 74 32.49 13.27 -7.86
N PRO A 75 32.31 14.58 -7.60
CA PRO A 75 31.64 15.06 -6.41
C PRO A 75 30.15 14.71 -6.47
N LEU A 76 29.54 14.46 -5.31
CA LEU A 76 28.11 14.30 -5.15
C LEU A 76 27.47 15.61 -4.72
N SER A 77 26.36 15.95 -5.36
CA SER A 77 25.46 17.02 -4.93
C SER A 77 24.34 16.51 -4.01
N PRO A 78 23.74 17.36 -3.16
CA PRO A 78 22.59 16.99 -2.34
C PRO A 78 21.39 16.49 -3.14
N THR A 79 21.14 17.06 -4.32
CA THR A 79 20.06 16.66 -5.23
C THR A 79 20.28 15.26 -5.79
N GLU A 80 21.51 14.92 -6.17
CA GLU A 80 21.86 13.56 -6.60
C GLU A 80 21.70 12.55 -5.47
N VAL A 81 22.06 12.89 -4.23
CA VAL A 81 21.86 11.99 -3.08
C VAL A 81 20.38 11.71 -2.83
N MET A 82 19.51 12.71 -2.99
CA MET A 82 18.06 12.51 -2.87
C MET A 82 17.51 11.62 -3.99
N ASN A 83 18.00 11.78 -5.21
CA ASN A 83 17.65 10.91 -6.34
C ASN A 83 18.08 9.45 -6.07
N VAL A 84 19.31 9.23 -5.61
CA VAL A 84 19.83 7.90 -5.24
C VAL A 84 19.05 7.30 -4.05
N ALA A 85 18.66 8.13 -3.09
CA ALA A 85 17.86 7.70 -1.93
C ALA A 85 16.46 7.24 -2.33
N SER A 86 15.79 7.97 -3.22
CA SER A 86 14.44 7.63 -3.70
C SER A 86 14.37 6.27 -4.40
N LEU A 87 15.51 5.77 -4.91
CA LEU A 87 15.60 4.55 -5.69
C LEU A 87 16.14 3.34 -4.90
N SER A 88 16.36 3.48 -3.58
CA SER A 88 17.04 2.47 -2.76
C SER A 88 18.40 2.05 -3.34
N GLU A 89 19.11 3.01 -3.94
CA GLU A 89 20.26 2.81 -4.81
C GLU A 89 21.60 3.09 -4.12
N PHE A 90 21.74 2.88 -2.81
CA PHE A 90 23.02 3.18 -2.13
C PHE A 90 24.19 2.29 -2.55
N ASP A 91 23.91 1.09 -3.05
CA ASP A 91 24.90 0.23 -3.68
C ASP A 91 25.59 0.91 -4.89
N LEU A 92 24.98 1.97 -5.48
CA LEU A 92 25.63 2.77 -6.53
C LEU A 92 26.83 3.57 -6.04
N LEU A 93 26.91 3.91 -4.75
CA LEU A 93 28.07 4.61 -4.18
C LEU A 93 29.21 3.64 -3.82
N ARG A 94 28.88 2.35 -3.67
CA ARG A 94 29.85 1.29 -3.44
C ARG A 94 30.39 0.83 -4.77
N ASP A 95 31.63 1.21 -5.04
CA ASP A 95 32.47 0.75 -6.14
C ASP A 95 32.78 -0.76 -5.98
N THR A 96 31.75 -1.61 -6.07
CA THR A 96 31.91 -3.06 -6.28
C THR A 96 32.29 -3.26 -7.75
N HIS A 97 33.06 -4.30 -8.05
CA HIS A 97 33.93 -4.44 -9.23
C HIS A 97 33.29 -4.29 -10.64
N GLN A 98 31.98 -4.10 -10.73
CA GLN A 98 31.25 -3.76 -11.95
C GLN A 98 30.39 -2.54 -11.67
N ASP A 99 30.53 -1.50 -12.49
CA ASP A 99 29.63 -0.34 -12.44
C ASP A 99 28.22 -0.79 -12.83
N VAL A 100 27.46 -1.21 -11.83
CA VAL A 100 26.10 -1.72 -11.97
C VAL A 100 25.21 -0.69 -12.65
N ARG A 101 25.53 0.61 -12.56
CA ARG A 101 24.79 1.70 -13.21
C ARG A 101 24.71 1.57 -14.72
N GLN A 102 25.72 0.96 -15.34
CA GLN A 102 25.78 0.75 -16.79
C GLN A 102 24.93 -0.46 -17.22
N GLN A 103 24.49 -1.28 -16.27
CA GLN A 103 23.63 -2.40 -16.59
C GLN A 103 22.25 -1.90 -17.00
N PRO A 104 21.66 -2.44 -18.09
CA PRO A 104 20.33 -2.04 -18.53
C PRO A 104 19.26 -2.17 -17.43
N TRP A 105 19.37 -3.15 -16.55
CA TRP A 105 18.43 -3.36 -15.44
C TRP A 105 18.61 -2.38 -14.27
N ALA A 106 19.72 -1.64 -14.19
CA ALA A 106 19.94 -0.61 -13.17
C ALA A 106 19.42 0.76 -13.62
N GLN A 107 19.32 0.99 -14.94
CA GLN A 107 18.77 2.24 -15.49
C GLN A 107 17.34 2.49 -15.00
N GLN A 108 17.07 3.70 -14.52
CA GLN A 108 15.80 4.07 -13.89
C GLN A 108 14.59 3.85 -14.81
N ALA A 109 14.70 4.25 -16.08
CA ALA A 109 13.64 4.08 -17.07
C ALA A 109 13.30 2.59 -17.26
N ASN A 110 14.32 1.75 -17.38
CA ASN A 110 14.16 0.32 -17.60
C ASN A 110 13.58 -0.39 -16.37
N ARG A 111 13.97 0.01 -15.14
CA ARG A 111 13.37 -0.53 -13.90
C ARG A 111 11.90 -0.15 -13.76
N LYS A 112 11.55 1.12 -14.01
CA LYS A 112 10.15 1.57 -14.01
C LYS A 112 9.33 0.77 -15.02
N ALA A 113 9.83 0.61 -16.25
CA ALA A 113 9.19 -0.19 -17.28
C ALA A 113 9.05 -1.67 -16.88
N THR A 114 10.12 -2.25 -16.29
CA THR A 114 10.15 -3.64 -15.84
C THR A 114 9.15 -3.88 -14.71
N ASN A 115 9.11 -3.00 -13.71
CA ASN A 115 8.15 -3.07 -12.61
C ASN A 115 6.72 -2.92 -13.12
N ALA A 116 6.45 -1.97 -14.03
CA ALA A 116 5.13 -1.83 -14.63
C ALA A 116 4.71 -3.08 -15.40
N TYR A 117 5.60 -3.60 -16.25
CA TYR A 117 5.35 -4.83 -17.00
C TYR A 117 5.05 -6.02 -16.09
N PHE A 118 5.88 -6.25 -15.06
CA PHE A 118 5.66 -7.37 -14.15
C PHE A 118 4.46 -7.17 -13.24
N ASN A 119 4.15 -5.94 -12.81
CA ASN A 119 2.93 -5.65 -12.06
C ASN A 119 1.69 -5.98 -12.89
N VAL A 120 1.67 -5.58 -14.17
CA VAL A 120 0.58 -5.94 -15.09
C VAL A 120 0.51 -7.46 -15.26
N LYS A 121 1.64 -8.13 -15.51
CA LYS A 121 1.66 -9.60 -15.63
C LYS A 121 1.13 -10.29 -14.38
N ARG A 122 1.55 -9.86 -13.20
CA ARG A 122 1.08 -10.39 -11.90
C ARG A 122 -0.37 -10.07 -11.64
N ALA A 123 -0.87 -8.89 -12.02
CA ALA A 123 -2.27 -8.55 -11.89
C ALA A 123 -3.17 -9.53 -12.67
N HIS A 124 -2.76 -9.93 -13.89
CA HIS A 124 -3.50 -10.94 -14.66
C HIS A 124 -3.49 -12.33 -13.99
N GLU A 125 -2.39 -12.72 -13.35
CA GLU A 125 -2.33 -13.96 -12.56
C GLU A 125 -3.23 -13.86 -11.32
N GLU A 126 -3.23 -12.71 -10.67
CA GLU A 126 -3.98 -12.45 -9.45
C GLU A 126 -5.48 -12.44 -9.71
N ILE A 127 -5.97 -11.89 -10.84
CA ILE A 127 -7.39 -11.98 -11.24
C ILE A 127 -7.85 -13.45 -11.27
N LYS A 128 -7.04 -14.35 -11.84
CA LYS A 128 -7.38 -15.78 -11.90
C LYS A 128 -7.44 -16.42 -10.52
N ARG A 129 -6.55 -16.01 -9.60
CA ARG A 129 -6.54 -16.49 -8.21
C ARG A 129 -7.73 -15.98 -7.42
N LEU A 130 -8.01 -14.67 -7.52
CA LEU A 130 -9.13 -14.03 -6.85
C LEU A 130 -10.46 -14.64 -7.29
N ASN A 131 -10.64 -14.99 -8.55
CA ASN A 131 -11.85 -15.69 -9.00
C ASN A 131 -12.12 -16.99 -8.20
N VAL A 132 -11.07 -17.73 -7.82
CA VAL A 132 -11.18 -18.95 -7.00
C VAL A 132 -11.38 -18.59 -5.53
N GLU A 133 -10.64 -17.60 -5.04
CA GLU A 133 -10.66 -17.20 -3.64
C GLU A 133 -11.98 -16.54 -3.24
N SER A 134 -12.56 -15.68 -4.08
CA SER A 134 -13.87 -15.06 -3.87
C SER A 134 -14.96 -16.10 -3.67
N VAL A 135 -14.95 -17.18 -4.48
CA VAL A 135 -15.89 -18.30 -4.33
C VAL A 135 -15.65 -19.07 -3.04
N ARG A 136 -14.39 -19.33 -2.68
CA ARG A 136 -14.05 -20.02 -1.43
C ARG A 136 -14.46 -19.21 -0.21
N LEU A 137 -14.22 -17.90 -0.24
CA LEU A 137 -14.63 -16.97 0.81
C LEU A 137 -16.15 -16.94 0.93
N PHE A 138 -16.86 -16.79 -0.19
CA PHE A 138 -18.32 -16.78 -0.19
C PHE A 138 -18.89 -18.10 0.35
N THR A 139 -18.34 -19.23 -0.09
CA THR A 139 -18.70 -20.56 0.42
C THR A 139 -18.45 -20.67 1.92
N SER A 140 -17.29 -20.22 2.42
CA SER A 140 -16.96 -20.25 3.84
C SER A 140 -17.92 -19.42 4.68
N VAL A 141 -18.36 -18.27 4.17
CA VAL A 141 -19.27 -17.35 4.85
C VAL A 141 -20.70 -17.92 4.88
N VAL A 142 -21.16 -18.53 3.79
CA VAL A 142 -22.43 -19.28 3.75
C VAL A 142 -22.36 -20.51 4.67
N ASP A 143 -21.24 -21.21 4.67
CA ASP A 143 -21.01 -22.37 5.52
C ASP A 143 -21.12 -22.01 7.01
N GLU A 144 -20.50 -20.90 7.42
CA GLU A 144 -20.56 -20.38 8.79
C GLU A 144 -22.00 -20.08 9.23
N HIS A 145 -22.83 -19.51 8.34
CA HIS A 145 -24.26 -19.30 8.62
C HIS A 145 -24.98 -20.62 8.92
N PHE A 146 -24.75 -21.65 8.11
CA PHE A 146 -25.33 -22.96 8.34
C PHE A 146 -24.83 -23.62 9.63
N ASP A 147 -23.56 -23.41 10.00
CA ASP A 147 -22.99 -23.95 11.24
C ASP A 147 -23.65 -23.33 12.47
N TYR A 148 -23.79 -22.00 12.52
CA TYR A 148 -24.47 -21.33 13.63
C TYR A 148 -25.93 -21.75 13.71
N TYR A 149 -26.64 -21.78 12.59
CA TYR A 149 -28.05 -22.17 12.57
C TYR A 149 -28.23 -23.59 13.13
N CYS A 150 -27.47 -24.57 12.61
CA CYS A 150 -27.53 -25.94 13.09
C CYS A 150 -27.14 -26.07 14.56
N ALA A 151 -26.10 -25.36 15.00
CA ALA A 151 -25.63 -25.39 16.39
C ALA A 151 -26.70 -24.86 17.33
N ILE A 152 -27.28 -23.69 17.03
CA ILE A 152 -28.36 -23.07 17.82
C ILE A 152 -29.57 -23.99 17.89
N SER A 153 -30.03 -24.55 16.77
CA SER A 153 -31.18 -25.47 16.74
C SER A 153 -30.96 -26.71 17.60
N ARG A 154 -29.73 -27.26 17.61
CA ARG A 154 -29.38 -28.43 18.43
C ARG A 154 -29.30 -28.08 19.91
N THR A 155 -28.69 -26.96 20.26
CA THR A 155 -28.50 -26.56 21.66
C THR A 155 -29.74 -25.97 22.31
N LEU A 156 -30.69 -25.47 21.53
CA LEU A 156 -31.88 -24.77 22.05
C LEU A 156 -32.66 -25.60 23.08
N PHE A 157 -32.75 -26.91 22.88
CA PHE A 157 -33.48 -27.81 23.78
C PHE A 157 -32.61 -28.49 24.83
N THR A 158 -31.28 -28.54 24.64
CA THR A 158 -30.35 -29.21 25.56
C THR A 158 -29.66 -28.25 26.52
N ASP A 159 -29.31 -27.05 26.07
CA ASP A 159 -28.58 -26.03 26.82
C ASP A 159 -28.99 -24.62 26.34
N PRO A 160 -30.10 -24.06 26.88
CA PRO A 160 -30.62 -22.76 26.46
C PRO A 160 -29.64 -21.58 26.68
N PRO A 161 -28.88 -21.50 27.80
CA PRO A 161 -27.84 -20.48 27.95
C PRO A 161 -26.79 -20.49 26.82
N LEU A 162 -26.31 -21.67 26.43
CA LEU A 162 -25.36 -21.78 25.32
C LEU A 162 -25.98 -21.36 23.99
N ALA A 163 -27.24 -21.73 23.74
CA ALA A 163 -27.96 -21.32 22.54
C ALA A 163 -28.12 -19.79 22.45
N GLN A 164 -28.32 -19.11 23.59
CA GLN A 164 -28.37 -17.65 23.66
C GLN A 164 -27.03 -17.01 23.28
N GLU A 165 -25.91 -17.50 23.84
CA GLU A 165 -24.58 -16.99 23.52
C GLU A 165 -24.22 -17.22 22.04
N LEU A 166 -24.54 -18.39 21.50
CA LEU A 166 -24.37 -18.68 20.07
C LEU A 166 -25.20 -17.74 19.20
N SER A 167 -26.42 -17.42 19.60
CA SER A 167 -27.30 -16.48 18.89
C SER A 167 -26.71 -15.06 18.87
N VAL A 168 -26.21 -14.57 20.01
CA VAL A 168 -25.54 -13.26 20.09
C VAL A 168 -24.33 -13.22 19.17
N ARG A 169 -23.47 -14.25 19.22
CA ARG A 169 -22.28 -14.34 18.37
C ARG A 169 -22.63 -14.45 16.89
N TRP A 170 -23.68 -15.19 16.55
CA TRP A 170 -24.17 -15.31 15.19
C TRP A 170 -24.65 -13.97 14.64
N THR A 171 -25.40 -13.16 15.40
CA THR A 171 -25.84 -11.83 14.92
C THR A 171 -24.67 -10.90 14.59
N TYR A 172 -23.58 -10.95 15.37
CA TYR A 172 -22.37 -10.19 15.07
C TYR A 172 -21.71 -10.70 13.78
N ARG A 173 -21.57 -12.02 13.65
CA ARG A 173 -20.99 -12.65 12.46
C ARG A 173 -21.81 -12.38 11.20
N ASP A 174 -23.14 -12.44 11.29
CA ASP A 174 -24.05 -12.16 10.18
C ASP A 174 -23.87 -10.73 9.65
N ARG A 175 -23.68 -9.74 10.52
CA ARG A 175 -23.40 -8.35 10.11
C ARG A 175 -22.07 -8.22 9.36
N VAL A 176 -21.03 -8.93 9.80
CA VAL A 176 -19.73 -8.95 9.12
C VAL A 176 -19.85 -9.65 7.77
N ASN A 177 -20.50 -10.81 7.76
CA ASN A 177 -20.71 -11.64 6.58
C ASN A 177 -21.54 -10.92 5.52
N LYS A 178 -22.54 -10.12 5.92
CA LYS A 178 -23.28 -9.22 5.04
C LYS A 178 -22.37 -8.21 4.33
N LYS A 179 -21.42 -7.58 5.03
CA LYS A 179 -20.48 -6.64 4.42
C LYS A 179 -19.53 -7.34 3.44
N ILE A 180 -19.05 -8.53 3.80
CA ILE A 180 -18.20 -9.35 2.92
C ILE A 180 -18.96 -9.73 1.65
N ALA A 181 -20.18 -10.25 1.79
CA ALA A 181 -21.03 -10.63 0.65
C ALA A 181 -21.33 -9.44 -0.26
N HIS A 182 -21.60 -8.26 0.30
CA HIS A 182 -21.81 -7.04 -0.47
C HIS A 182 -20.56 -6.65 -1.28
N CYS A 183 -19.36 -6.69 -0.68
CA CYS A 183 -18.12 -6.40 -1.38
C CYS A 183 -17.84 -7.41 -2.51
N LEU A 184 -18.13 -8.69 -2.27
CA LEU A 184 -18.04 -9.73 -3.29
C LEU A 184 -19.03 -9.48 -4.43
N GLN A 185 -20.26 -9.09 -4.12
CA GLN A 185 -21.28 -8.72 -5.12
C GLN A 185 -20.82 -7.51 -5.94
N GLN A 186 -20.30 -6.45 -5.31
CA GLN A 186 -19.74 -5.29 -6.02
C GLN A 186 -18.59 -5.70 -6.94
N THR A 187 -17.71 -6.60 -6.47
CA THR A 187 -16.61 -7.15 -7.27
C THR A 187 -17.13 -7.90 -8.50
N ALA A 188 -18.19 -8.70 -8.34
CA ALA A 188 -18.82 -9.42 -9.44
C ALA A 188 -19.51 -8.50 -10.46
N SER A 189 -19.91 -7.29 -10.05
CA SER A 189 -20.51 -6.27 -10.92
C SER A 189 -19.49 -5.42 -11.70
N LEU A 190 -18.18 -5.57 -11.44
CA LEU A 190 -17.15 -4.80 -12.13
C LEU A 190 -17.06 -5.22 -13.61
N SER A 191 -16.83 -4.24 -14.49
CA SER A 191 -16.56 -4.51 -15.90
C SER A 191 -15.26 -5.32 -16.04
N GLY A 192 -15.34 -6.47 -16.69
CA GLY A 192 -14.21 -7.39 -16.84
C GLY A 192 -14.06 -8.43 -15.73
N PHE A 193 -15.02 -8.54 -14.80
CA PHE A 193 -15.08 -9.70 -13.93
C PHE A 193 -15.27 -10.99 -14.75
N THR A 194 -14.44 -12.00 -14.46
CA THR A 194 -14.40 -13.28 -15.21
C THR A 194 -14.73 -14.49 -14.33
N GLY A 195 -14.96 -14.27 -13.03
CA GLY A 195 -15.30 -15.33 -12.08
C GLY A 195 -16.78 -15.69 -12.11
N ASN A 196 -17.15 -16.67 -11.30
CA ASN A 196 -18.54 -17.02 -11.05
C ASN A 196 -18.77 -17.07 -9.55
N LEU A 197 -19.62 -16.19 -9.02
CA LEU A 197 -19.82 -16.01 -7.59
C LEU A 197 -21.02 -16.81 -7.06
N LEU A 198 -21.00 -18.12 -7.32
CA LEU A 198 -21.92 -19.08 -6.71
C LEU A 198 -21.22 -19.74 -5.52
N TYR A 199 -21.92 -19.91 -4.39
CA TYR A 199 -21.35 -20.66 -3.27
C TYR A 199 -21.26 -22.14 -3.66
N GLY A 200 -20.11 -22.74 -3.39
CA GLY A 200 -19.83 -24.13 -3.71
C GLY A 200 -20.11 -25.06 -2.53
N ARG A 201 -19.57 -26.27 -2.61
CA ARG A 201 -19.57 -27.25 -1.51
C ARG A 201 -18.15 -27.48 -1.02
N ARG A 202 -17.91 -27.32 0.29
CA ARG A 202 -16.64 -27.66 0.91
C ARG A 202 -16.45 -29.18 0.97
N VAL A 203 -15.33 -29.67 0.43
CA VAL A 203 -14.97 -31.09 0.49
C VAL A 203 -14.78 -31.52 1.95
N GLY A 204 -15.35 -32.68 2.30
CA GLY A 204 -15.29 -33.24 3.66
C GLY A 204 -16.35 -32.70 4.63
N ARG A 205 -17.25 -31.81 4.19
CA ARG A 205 -18.40 -31.38 4.99
C ARG A 205 -19.61 -32.29 4.73
N GLU A 206 -20.21 -32.82 5.80
CA GLU A 206 -21.49 -33.53 5.74
C GLU A 206 -22.60 -32.56 5.31
N VAL A 207 -23.56 -33.04 4.52
CA VAL A 207 -24.66 -32.21 3.99
C VAL A 207 -25.65 -31.90 5.12
N SER A 208 -25.28 -30.96 5.98
CA SER A 208 -26.17 -30.44 7.04
C SER A 208 -27.15 -29.38 6.50
N SER A 209 -27.17 -29.16 5.17
CA SER A 209 -27.86 -28.04 4.52
C SER A 209 -29.31 -28.34 4.11
N PHE A 210 -29.82 -29.56 4.34
CA PHE A 210 -31.21 -29.87 3.98
C PHE A 210 -32.17 -29.15 4.95
N GLY A 211 -32.79 -28.07 4.48
CA GLY A 211 -33.85 -27.35 5.19
C GLY A 211 -33.43 -26.06 5.91
N VAL A 212 -32.15 -25.66 5.87
CA VAL A 212 -31.72 -24.37 6.45
C VAL A 212 -31.91 -23.25 5.43
N PRO A 213 -32.62 -22.16 5.75
CA PRO A 213 -32.80 -21.05 4.82
C PRO A 213 -31.47 -20.34 4.56
N LEU A 214 -31.28 -19.92 3.30
CA LEU A 214 -30.18 -19.03 2.92
C LEU A 214 -30.28 -17.71 3.68
N PRO A 215 -29.15 -17.12 4.10
CA PRO A 215 -29.15 -15.79 4.68
C PRO A 215 -29.59 -14.77 3.64
N SER A 216 -30.21 -13.68 4.11
CA SER A 216 -30.76 -12.62 3.25
C SER A 216 -29.70 -12.02 2.31
N TRP A 217 -28.45 -11.94 2.75
CA TRP A 217 -27.32 -11.41 1.98
C TRP A 217 -26.74 -12.39 0.95
N ALA A 218 -27.19 -13.65 0.90
CA ALA A 218 -26.74 -14.66 -0.08
C ALA A 218 -27.80 -15.02 -1.13
N THR A 219 -29.01 -14.47 -1.05
CA THR A 219 -30.15 -14.86 -1.91
C THR A 219 -29.91 -14.62 -3.40
N TRP A 220 -29.13 -13.60 -3.76
CA TRP A 220 -28.76 -13.29 -5.15
C TRP A 220 -27.89 -14.38 -5.81
N SER A 221 -27.29 -15.28 -5.03
CA SER A 221 -26.44 -16.36 -5.53
C SER A 221 -27.20 -17.65 -5.87
N ASN A 222 -28.52 -17.69 -5.69
CA ASN A 222 -29.33 -18.85 -6.04
C ASN A 222 -29.57 -18.83 -7.56
N GLY A 223 -28.86 -19.68 -8.30
CA GLY A 223 -28.78 -19.72 -9.78
C GLY A 223 -30.07 -20.04 -10.55
N THR A 224 -31.23 -19.55 -10.13
CA THR A 224 -32.54 -19.72 -10.77
C THR A 224 -32.91 -18.66 -11.81
N ASN A 225 -31.98 -17.78 -12.23
CA ASN A 225 -32.20 -16.90 -13.37
C ASN A 225 -31.24 -17.24 -14.52
N ILE A 226 -31.51 -18.36 -15.19
CA ILE A 226 -31.26 -18.41 -16.64
C ILE A 226 -32.30 -17.48 -17.24
N LEU A 227 -31.84 -16.32 -17.74
CA LEU A 227 -32.67 -15.30 -18.39
C LEU A 227 -33.61 -15.90 -19.44
N PRO A 228 -34.75 -15.25 -19.69
CA PRO A 228 -35.05 -14.80 -21.04
C PRO A 228 -34.70 -13.31 -21.13
N ILE A 229 -33.90 -13.01 -22.15
CA ILE A 229 -33.69 -11.65 -22.65
C ILE A 229 -35.06 -11.12 -23.07
N GLU A 230 -35.59 -10.13 -22.35
CA GLU A 230 -36.60 -9.22 -22.89
C GLU A 230 -36.12 -7.79 -22.71
N HIS A 231 -35.89 -7.16 -23.85
CA HIS A 231 -35.75 -5.73 -24.00
C HIS A 231 -37.07 -5.06 -23.61
N THR A 232 -37.07 -4.21 -22.58
CA THR A 232 -38.11 -3.19 -22.42
C THR A 232 -37.51 -1.87 -21.99
N HIS A 233 -37.82 -0.87 -22.82
CA HIS A 233 -37.42 0.52 -22.71
C HIS A 233 -38.11 1.24 -21.53
N ALA A 234 -37.36 2.22 -21.00
CA ALA A 234 -37.79 3.51 -20.47
C ALA A 234 -38.87 3.56 -19.38
N ALA A 235 -38.46 3.99 -18.19
CA ALA A 235 -39.20 5.00 -17.44
C ALA A 235 -38.21 6.03 -16.88
N VAL A 236 -38.26 7.21 -17.49
CA VAL A 236 -37.73 8.47 -16.95
C VAL A 236 -38.44 8.75 -15.64
N ASN A 237 -37.66 9.06 -14.60
CA ASN A 237 -38.07 10.02 -13.57
C ASN A 237 -36.83 10.79 -13.13
N THR A 238 -36.83 12.04 -13.57
CA THR A 238 -36.00 13.14 -13.11
C THR A 238 -36.53 13.56 -11.75
N ASP A 239 -35.65 13.65 -10.75
CA ASP A 239 -35.73 14.72 -9.77
C ASP A 239 -34.30 15.10 -9.38
N SER A 240 -33.97 16.33 -9.73
CA SER A 240 -32.70 17.00 -9.48
C SER A 240 -32.84 17.81 -8.21
N GLU A 241 -31.91 17.66 -7.26
CA GLU A 241 -31.31 18.68 -6.38
C GLU A 241 -30.08 17.98 -5.73
N SER A 242 -28.88 18.51 -5.59
CA SER A 242 -28.28 19.83 -5.80
C SER A 242 -26.76 19.64 -5.81
N ASP A 243 -26.04 20.51 -6.51
CA ASP A 243 -24.59 20.59 -6.61
C ASP A 243 -23.87 20.55 -5.26
N ASP A 244 -22.81 19.75 -5.18
CA ASP A 244 -21.59 20.08 -4.45
C ASP A 244 -20.42 19.57 -5.30
N ASP A 245 -19.83 20.49 -6.06
CA ASP A 245 -18.53 20.34 -6.71
C ASP A 245 -17.46 20.22 -5.61
N ASP A 246 -17.26 19.02 -5.08
CA ASP A 246 -15.99 18.69 -4.43
C ASP A 246 -14.98 18.39 -5.54
N GLU A 247 -14.33 19.45 -6.04
CA GLU A 247 -13.02 19.31 -6.65
C GLU A 247 -12.17 18.49 -5.68
N ASP A 248 -11.82 17.26 -6.05
CA ASP A 248 -10.85 16.42 -5.35
C ASP A 248 -9.50 17.15 -5.34
N GLU A 249 -9.35 18.12 -4.42
CA GLU A 249 -8.08 18.74 -4.11
C GLU A 249 -7.19 17.58 -3.66
N VAL A 250 -6.10 17.34 -4.39
CA VAL A 250 -5.16 16.26 -4.12
C VAL A 250 -4.52 16.51 -2.76
N VAL A 251 -5.19 16.07 -1.69
CA VAL A 251 -4.74 16.24 -0.31
C VAL A 251 -3.52 15.34 -0.12
N VAL A 252 -2.36 15.97 0.04
CA VAL A 252 -1.12 15.29 0.40
C VAL A 252 -1.36 14.44 1.66
N PRO A 253 -1.05 13.14 1.65
CA PRO A 253 -1.32 12.27 2.80
C PRO A 253 -0.69 12.84 4.09
N GLY A 254 -1.54 13.24 5.05
CA GLY A 254 -1.11 13.72 6.36
C GLY A 254 -1.49 15.16 6.72
N THR A 255 -2.13 15.92 5.83
CA THR A 255 -2.63 17.29 6.08
C THR A 255 -4.15 17.34 6.16
N GLN A 256 -4.71 18.21 7.02
CA GLN A 256 -6.16 18.27 7.25
C GLN A 256 -6.92 19.11 6.22
N ASN A 257 -6.21 19.93 5.44
CA ASN A 257 -6.74 20.74 4.35
C ASN A 257 -5.65 21.12 3.33
N GLY A 258 -6.04 21.67 2.17
CA GLY A 258 -5.12 22.12 1.11
C GLY A 258 -4.13 23.20 1.55
N GLN A 259 -4.51 24.07 2.48
CA GLN A 259 -3.61 25.11 3.00
C GLN A 259 -2.45 24.52 3.82
N GLU A 260 -2.68 23.48 4.62
CA GLU A 260 -1.62 22.75 5.31
C GLU A 260 -0.75 21.94 4.33
N ALA A 261 -1.35 21.36 3.29
CA ALA A 261 -0.62 20.68 2.22
C ALA A 261 0.34 21.66 1.52
N ALA A 262 -0.15 22.83 1.14
CA ALA A 262 0.64 23.90 0.53
C ALA A 262 1.74 24.41 1.48
N ASN A 263 1.44 24.58 2.77
CA ASN A 263 2.43 24.98 3.77
C ASN A 263 3.51 23.92 3.98
N PHE A 264 3.16 22.63 3.93
CA PHE A 264 4.10 21.52 4.04
C PHE A 264 5.00 21.40 2.81
N VAL A 265 4.42 21.47 1.61
CA VAL A 265 5.19 21.47 0.35
C VAL A 265 6.13 22.68 0.30
N HIS A 266 5.63 23.88 0.61
CA HIS A 266 6.43 25.10 0.65
C HIS A 266 7.51 25.08 1.75
N PHE A 267 7.26 24.41 2.88
CA PHE A 267 8.27 24.16 3.91
C PHE A 267 9.37 23.19 3.41
N VAL A 268 8.98 22.13 2.69
CA VAL A 268 9.92 21.19 2.08
C VAL A 268 10.75 21.86 0.98
N ASP A 269 10.14 22.72 0.16
CA ASP A 269 10.84 23.47 -0.90
C ASP A 269 11.77 24.54 -0.31
N ARG A 270 11.38 25.26 0.74
CA ARG A 270 12.27 26.19 1.46
C ARG A 270 13.46 25.50 2.10
N LEU A 271 13.31 24.28 2.58
CA LEU A 271 14.43 23.49 3.09
C LEU A 271 15.42 23.06 1.99
N ALA A 272 14.98 23.04 0.73
CA ALA A 272 15.84 22.79 -0.43
C ALA A 272 16.50 24.06 -0.98
N LEU A 273 15.88 25.24 -0.77
CA LEU A 273 16.29 26.52 -1.34
C LEU A 273 17.04 27.46 -0.38
N ASP A 274 16.97 27.24 0.94
CA ASP A 274 17.74 28.04 1.91
C ASP A 274 19.23 27.66 1.88
N ASN A 275 19.90 28.20 0.87
CA ASN A 275 21.33 28.34 0.72
C ASN A 275 21.67 29.78 1.17
N PRO A 276 21.95 30.05 2.45
CA PRO A 276 22.51 31.34 2.83
C PRO A 276 24.00 31.25 2.50
N ASP A 277 24.35 31.76 1.32
CA ASP A 277 25.65 32.34 0.95
C ASP A 277 25.86 32.17 -0.55
N MET A 278 25.11 32.92 -1.36
CA MET A 278 25.61 33.48 -2.62
C MET A 278 24.93 34.83 -2.84
N ASP A 279 25.79 35.84 -3.01
CA ASP A 279 25.55 37.18 -3.57
C ASP A 279 25.22 38.32 -2.59
N SER A 280 26.25 39.06 -2.18
CA SER A 280 26.43 40.51 -2.47
C SER A 280 27.73 41.05 -1.83
N GLU A 281 28.70 41.39 -2.70
CA GLU A 281 29.91 42.24 -2.53
C GLU A 281 31.04 41.84 -1.56
#